data_AF-A0A7S2DQ59-F1
#
_entry.id   AF-A0A7S2DQ59-F1
#
_cell.length_a   1.000
_cell.length_b   1.000
_cell.length_c   1.000
_cell.angle_alpha   90.00
_cell.angle_beta   90.00
_cell.angle_gamma   90.00
#
_symmetry.space_group_name_H-M   'P 1'
#
loop_
_entity.id
_entity.type
_entity.pdbx_description
1 polymer ?
#
loop_
_entity_poly.entity_id
_entity_poly.type
_entity_poly.pdbx_seq_one_letter_code
_entity_poly.pdbx_strand_id
1 'polypeptide(L)'
;CPEGKYFETIVELTAQVREHFLSRVHDAAGRGQRPLLHIGVTTAAPPDNAEETLDMPYTSGEQCWMMSTAGHVYSEGVHRCTASVTWPRLTPKESELLPVRPLSGTRLGLLITDAGSLELIVNGMVAATSPPDVLPRALAWGADLLYPMVALGPNILRVTLCSPSPGSER
;
A
#
# COMPACT_ATOMS: atom_id res chain seq x y z
N CYS A 1 16.05 11.93 -11.64
CA CYS A 1 16.11 11.40 -10.26
C CYS A 1 14.71 11.51 -9.71
N PRO A 2 14.07 10.44 -9.20
CA PRO A 2 12.79 10.64 -8.56
C PRO A 2 13.00 11.54 -7.32
N GLU A 3 12.24 12.64 -7.26
CA GLU A 3 12.22 13.63 -6.16
C GLU A 3 11.49 13.08 -4.92
N GLY A 4 11.96 11.94 -4.41
CA GLY A 4 11.29 11.26 -3.32
C GLY A 4 11.79 9.85 -2.99
N LYS A 5 11.27 9.29 -1.88
CA LYS A 5 11.55 7.91 -1.45
C LYS A 5 10.46 6.97 -1.91
N TYR A 6 10.85 5.91 -2.61
CA TYR A 6 9.93 4.90 -3.12
C TYR A 6 10.24 3.53 -2.54
N PHE A 7 9.20 2.82 -2.10
CA PHE A 7 9.29 1.39 -1.84
C PHE A 7 8.05 0.68 -2.36
N GLU A 8 8.20 -0.63 -2.56
CA GLU A 8 7.22 -1.42 -3.28
C GLU A 8 7.00 -2.78 -2.62
N THR A 9 5.79 -3.30 -2.78
CA THR A 9 5.36 -4.59 -2.28
C THR A 9 4.54 -5.33 -3.32
N ILE A 10 4.64 -6.66 -3.30
CA ILE A 10 3.74 -7.54 -4.06
C ILE A 10 2.75 -8.14 -3.07
N VAL A 11 1.46 -7.99 -3.37
CA VAL A 11 0.37 -8.37 -2.49
C VAL A 11 -0.41 -9.51 -3.11
N GLU A 12 -0.47 -10.63 -2.40
CA GLU A 12 -1.26 -11.79 -2.75
C GLU A 12 -2.51 -11.82 -1.89
N LEU A 13 -3.66 -12.06 -2.52
CA LEU A 13 -4.95 -12.11 -1.83
C LEU A 13 -5.27 -13.54 -1.43
N THR A 14 -5.99 -13.69 -0.32
CA THR A 14 -6.56 -14.99 0.06
C THR A 14 -7.51 -15.47 -1.03
N ALA A 15 -7.38 -16.73 -1.46
CA ALA A 15 -8.41 -17.35 -2.30
C ALA A 15 -9.73 -17.31 -1.53
N GLN A 16 -10.75 -16.60 -2.05
CA GLN A 16 -11.99 -16.35 -1.33
C GLN A 16 -12.61 -17.64 -0.77
N VAL A 17 -12.98 -17.60 0.51
CA VAL A 17 -14.18 -18.29 1.01
C VAL A 17 -15.37 -17.66 0.27
N ARG A 18 -15.76 -18.33 -0.81
CA ARG A 18 -16.69 -17.89 -1.87
C ARG A 18 -18.09 -17.48 -1.38
N GLU A 19 -18.47 -17.81 -0.15
CA GLU A 19 -19.88 -17.76 0.29
C GLU A 19 -20.31 -16.44 0.93
N HIS A 20 -19.40 -15.64 1.50
CA HIS A 20 -19.82 -14.49 2.32
C HIS A 20 -20.11 -13.19 1.54
N PHE A 21 -19.63 -13.08 0.29
CA PHE A 21 -19.76 -11.86 -0.54
C PHE A 21 -20.80 -11.96 -1.67
N LEU A 22 -21.42 -13.13 -1.88
CA LEU A 22 -22.45 -13.31 -2.91
C LEU A 22 -23.83 -12.76 -2.49
N SER A 23 -24.04 -12.37 -1.23
CA SER A 23 -25.35 -11.94 -0.72
C SER A 23 -25.61 -10.43 -0.79
N ARG A 24 -24.62 -9.62 -1.16
CA ARG A 24 -24.81 -8.17 -1.37
C ARG A 24 -24.64 -7.86 -2.85
N VAL A 25 -25.77 -7.53 -3.46
CA VAL A 25 -25.93 -6.95 -4.81
C VAL A 25 -24.90 -5.84 -5.01
N HIS A 26 -23.74 -6.20 -5.53
CA HIS A 26 -22.79 -5.33 -6.22
C HIS A 26 -22.55 -6.00 -7.55
N ASP A 27 -23.35 -5.60 -8.54
CA ASP A 27 -23.22 -5.93 -9.95
C ASP A 27 -21.91 -5.40 -10.52
N ALA A 28 -20.81 -6.04 -10.14
CA ALA A 28 -19.56 -6.06 -10.88
C ALA A 28 -18.99 -7.46 -10.72
N ALA A 29 -19.14 -8.25 -11.79
CA ALA A 29 -18.60 -9.58 -12.00
C ALA A 29 -17.38 -9.91 -11.12
N GLY A 30 -17.41 -11.05 -10.44
CA GLY A 30 -16.37 -11.52 -9.53
C GLY A 30 -14.98 -11.75 -10.16
N ARG A 31 -14.27 -10.67 -10.50
CA ARG A 31 -12.86 -10.65 -10.89
C ARG A 31 -12.21 -9.36 -10.36
N GLY A 32 -11.35 -9.52 -9.35
CA GLY A 32 -10.50 -8.44 -8.81
C GLY A 32 -10.95 -7.90 -7.46
N GLN A 33 -10.80 -8.69 -6.38
CA GLN A 33 -10.78 -8.09 -5.04
C GLN A 33 -9.64 -7.07 -4.97
N ARG A 34 -9.90 -5.90 -4.36
CA ARG A 34 -8.85 -4.93 -4.06
C ARG A 34 -8.14 -5.37 -2.78
N PRO A 35 -6.80 -5.30 -2.69
CA PRO A 35 -6.11 -5.47 -1.43
C PRO A 35 -6.69 -4.55 -0.37
N LEU A 36 -7.06 -5.07 0.80
CA LEU A 36 -7.40 -4.26 1.97
C LEU A 36 -6.15 -4.22 2.84
N LEU A 37 -5.45 -3.09 2.83
CA LEU A 37 -4.27 -2.88 3.68
C LEU A 37 -4.00 -1.39 3.83
N HIS A 38 -3.09 -1.06 4.75
CA HIS A 38 -2.44 0.24 4.81
C HIS A 38 -0.97 0.07 4.44
N ILE A 39 -0.45 0.99 3.63
CA ILE A 39 0.96 1.08 3.29
C ILE A 39 1.48 2.43 3.80
N GLY A 40 2.67 2.45 4.37
CA GLY A 40 3.16 3.63 5.06
C GLY A 40 4.63 3.58 5.43
N VAL A 41 5.05 4.56 6.20
CA VAL A 41 6.40 4.63 6.77
C VAL A 41 6.38 5.01 8.24
N THR A 42 7.45 4.66 8.92
CA THR A 42 7.76 5.09 10.29
C THR A 42 9.23 5.51 10.41
N THR A 43 9.55 6.28 11.44
CA THR A 43 10.93 6.50 11.88
C THR A 43 11.44 5.45 12.86
N ALA A 44 10.57 4.58 13.37
CA ALA A 44 10.94 3.48 14.24
C ALA A 44 11.60 2.36 13.42
N ALA A 45 12.82 1.98 13.82
CA ALA A 45 13.51 0.86 13.20
C ALA A 45 12.71 -0.44 13.41
N PRO A 46 12.73 -1.37 12.44
CA PRO A 46 12.18 -2.69 12.66
C PRO A 46 12.93 -3.37 13.82
N PRO A 47 12.25 -4.14 14.68
CA PRO A 47 12.92 -4.83 15.78
C PRO A 47 13.87 -5.89 15.24
N ASP A 48 14.95 -6.12 15.97
CA ASP A 48 16.01 -7.08 15.60
C ASP A 48 15.51 -8.53 15.54
N ASN A 49 14.42 -8.84 16.26
CA ASN A 49 13.82 -10.17 16.34
C ASN A 49 12.38 -10.16 15.79
N ALA A 50 12.12 -10.95 14.75
CA ALA A 50 10.83 -11.03 14.08
C ALA A 50 9.69 -11.62 14.95
N GLU A 51 10.01 -12.26 16.08
CA GLU A 51 9.02 -12.95 16.92
C GLU A 51 8.35 -12.04 17.97
N GLU A 52 8.87 -10.85 18.26
CA GLU A 52 8.34 -9.96 19.31
C GLU A 52 7.22 -8.99 18.86
N THR A 53 6.83 -8.99 17.58
CA THR A 53 5.94 -7.95 17.00
C THR A 53 4.48 -8.34 16.82
N LEU A 54 4.05 -9.53 17.24
CA LEU A 54 2.73 -10.05 16.92
C LEU A 54 1.55 -9.32 17.61
N ASP A 55 1.78 -8.50 18.66
CA ASP A 55 0.70 -7.96 19.51
C ASP A 55 0.64 -6.42 19.67
N MET A 56 1.48 -5.63 19.00
CA MET A 56 1.47 -4.17 19.22
C MET A 56 0.97 -3.41 17.98
N PRO A 57 -0.30 -2.95 17.95
CA PRO A 57 -0.69 -1.90 17.03
C PRO A 57 0.07 -0.64 17.47
N TYR A 58 0.99 -0.19 16.61
CA TYR A 58 1.90 0.94 16.78
C TYR A 58 1.42 1.97 17.82
N THR A 59 2.21 2.13 18.87
CA THR A 59 1.84 3.02 19.97
C THR A 59 1.88 4.48 19.52
N SER A 60 1.04 5.32 20.13
CA SER A 60 1.09 6.78 19.93
C SER A 60 2.51 7.28 20.23
N GLY A 61 3.23 7.76 19.20
CA GLY A 61 4.61 8.26 19.33
C GLY A 61 5.62 7.61 18.39
N GLU A 62 5.24 6.52 17.72
CA GLU A 62 6.11 5.84 16.74
C GLU A 62 6.14 6.52 15.36
N GLN A 63 5.71 7.79 15.28
CA GLN A 63 5.87 8.64 14.09
C GLN A 63 5.54 7.90 12.79
N CYS A 64 4.29 7.48 12.65
CA CYS A 64 3.84 6.64 11.54
C CYS A 64 2.93 7.42 10.57
N TRP A 65 3.12 7.23 9.27
CA TRP A 65 2.31 7.85 8.22
C TRP A 65 1.87 6.79 7.24
N MET A 66 0.56 6.61 7.09
CA MET A 66 0.00 5.51 6.32
C MET A 66 -1.12 5.97 5.41
N MET A 67 -1.25 5.31 4.26
CA MET A 67 -2.40 5.41 3.36
C MET A 67 -3.04 4.04 3.19
N SER A 68 -4.35 3.95 3.39
CA SER A 68 -5.11 2.75 3.05
C SER A 68 -5.30 2.64 1.54
N THR A 69 -5.51 1.43 1.05
CA THR A 69 -5.94 1.15 -0.33
C THR A 69 -7.33 1.71 -0.67
N ALA A 70 -8.08 2.19 0.33
CA ALA A 70 -9.32 2.94 0.16
C ALA A 70 -9.13 4.47 0.19
N GLY A 71 -7.90 4.95 0.39
CA GLY A 71 -7.53 6.37 0.32
C GLY A 71 -7.51 7.12 1.64
N HIS A 72 -7.92 6.51 2.75
CA HIS A 72 -7.77 7.10 4.08
C HIS A 72 -6.28 7.30 4.40
N VAL A 73 -5.92 8.52 4.80
CA VAL A 73 -4.56 8.91 5.16
C VAL A 73 -4.49 9.15 6.65
N TYR A 74 -3.50 8.56 7.30
CA TYR A 74 -3.25 8.65 8.73
C TYR A 74 -1.85 9.20 8.99
N SER A 75 -1.74 9.99 10.05
CA SER A 75 -0.49 10.52 10.58
C SER A 75 -0.55 10.36 12.09
N GLU A 76 0.41 9.61 12.63
CA GLU A 76 0.54 9.29 14.05
C GLU A 76 -0.76 8.70 14.63
N GLY A 77 -1.39 7.79 13.88
CA GLY A 77 -2.67 7.15 14.23
C GLY A 77 -3.91 8.02 14.03
N VAL A 78 -3.77 9.31 13.72
CA VAL A 78 -4.88 10.24 13.50
C VAL A 78 -5.26 10.28 12.02
N HIS A 79 -6.55 10.12 11.71
CA HIS A 79 -7.07 10.32 10.36
C HIS A 79 -6.92 11.79 9.94
N ARG A 80 -6.25 12.03 8.81
CA ARG A 80 -5.98 13.37 8.29
C ARG A 80 -6.94 13.76 7.17
N CYS A 81 -7.12 12.86 6.21
CA CYS A 81 -7.95 13.10 5.03
C CYS A 81 -8.26 11.78 4.30
N THR A 82 -9.08 11.87 3.27
CA THR A 82 -9.33 10.77 2.33
C THR A 82 -8.99 11.21 0.92
N ALA A 83 -7.98 10.59 0.32
CA ALA A 83 -7.60 10.79 -1.07
C ALA A 83 -8.47 9.89 -1.98
N SER A 84 -8.88 10.39 -3.14
CA SER A 84 -9.63 9.57 -4.10
C SER A 84 -8.70 8.53 -4.74
N VAL A 85 -9.06 7.25 -4.66
CA VAL A 85 -8.25 6.15 -5.22
C VAL A 85 -8.81 5.70 -6.57
N THR A 86 -8.02 5.90 -7.62
CA THR A 86 -8.30 5.39 -8.96
C THR A 86 -7.59 4.06 -9.18
N TRP A 87 -8.35 2.97 -9.13
CA TRP A 87 -7.80 1.64 -9.38
C TRP A 87 -7.58 1.40 -10.88
N PRO A 88 -6.41 0.87 -11.28
CA PRO A 88 -6.19 0.45 -12.66
C PRO A 88 -7.29 -0.51 -13.10
N ARG A 89 -7.93 -0.21 -14.23
CA ARG A 89 -8.83 -1.18 -14.86
C ARG A 89 -7.95 -2.23 -15.55
N LEU A 90 -8.16 -3.50 -15.22
CA LEU A 90 -7.59 -4.59 -16.01
C LEU A 90 -8.13 -4.47 -17.44
N THR A 91 -7.23 -4.49 -18.43
CA THR A 91 -7.66 -4.46 -19.82
C THR A 91 -8.30 -5.80 -20.20
N PRO A 92 -9.27 -5.83 -21.14
CA PRO A 92 -9.91 -7.08 -21.57
C PRO A 92 -8.91 -8.16 -22.02
N LYS A 93 -7.80 -7.74 -22.66
CA LYS A 93 -6.72 -8.65 -23.08
C LYS A 93 -5.99 -9.32 -21.91
N GLU A 94 -5.83 -8.63 -20.78
CA GLU A 94 -5.27 -9.21 -19.55
C GLU A 94 -6.28 -10.17 -18.89
N SER A 95 -7.59 -9.93 -19.06
CA SER A 95 -8.65 -10.80 -18.52
C SER A 95 -8.83 -12.13 -19.28
N GLU A 96 -8.41 -12.18 -20.55
CA GLU A 96 -8.55 -13.37 -21.41
C GLU A 96 -7.28 -14.26 -21.44
N LEU A 97 -6.13 -13.72 -21.05
CA LEU A 97 -4.83 -14.41 -21.11
C LEU A 97 -4.36 -15.02 -19.78
N LEU A 98 -5.10 -14.86 -18.68
CA LEU A 98 -4.68 -15.43 -17.39
C LEU A 98 -4.82 -16.97 -17.42
N PRO A 99 -3.71 -17.71 -17.35
CA PRO A 99 -3.78 -19.16 -17.20
C PRO A 99 -4.30 -19.50 -15.79
N VAL A 100 -4.71 -20.76 -15.60
CA VAL A 100 -5.19 -21.39 -14.35
C VAL A 100 -4.14 -21.39 -13.20
N ARG A 101 -3.10 -20.56 -13.28
CA ARG A 101 -2.02 -20.40 -12.29
C ARG A 101 -2.27 -19.20 -11.38
N PRO A 102 -1.74 -19.22 -10.13
CA PRO A 102 -2.09 -18.24 -9.11
C PRO A 102 -1.82 -16.82 -9.59
N LEU A 103 -2.80 -15.96 -9.33
CA LEU A 103 -2.83 -14.53 -9.62
C LEU A 103 -1.44 -13.93 -9.34
N SER A 104 -0.77 -13.42 -10.38
CA SER A 104 0.38 -12.53 -10.21
C SER A 104 -0.06 -11.42 -9.25
N GLY A 105 0.56 -11.38 -8.06
CA GLY A 105 0.15 -10.47 -6.98
C GLY A 105 0.05 -9.02 -7.44
N THR A 106 -0.81 -8.24 -6.78
CA THR A 106 -0.95 -6.81 -7.08
C THR A 106 0.28 -6.07 -6.58
N ARG A 107 0.93 -5.28 -7.44
CA ARG A 107 2.08 -4.47 -7.07
C ARG A 107 1.60 -3.14 -6.48
N LEU A 108 1.92 -2.90 -5.21
CA LEU A 108 1.62 -1.66 -4.50
C LEU A 108 2.91 -0.97 -4.13
N GLY A 109 3.03 0.30 -4.51
CA GLY A 109 4.13 1.17 -4.13
C GLY A 109 3.63 2.34 -3.30
N LEU A 110 4.55 2.89 -2.50
CA LEU A 110 4.37 4.17 -1.84
C LEU A 110 5.54 5.07 -2.21
N LEU A 111 5.24 6.20 -2.84
CA LEU A 111 6.20 7.27 -3.06
C LEU A 111 5.95 8.39 -2.04
N ILE A 112 7.03 8.83 -1.41
CA ILE A 112 7.05 9.97 -0.51
C ILE A 112 7.70 11.10 -1.27
N THR A 113 6.94 12.16 -1.56
CA THR A 113 7.46 13.31 -2.28
C THR A 113 8.25 14.24 -1.35
N ASP A 114 9.11 15.07 -1.92
CA ASP A 114 9.81 16.14 -1.20
C ASP A 114 8.87 17.15 -0.52
N ALA A 115 7.63 17.26 -0.99
CA ALA A 115 6.59 18.08 -0.36
C ALA A 115 5.95 17.40 0.86
N GLY A 116 6.33 16.15 1.19
CA GLY A 116 5.73 15.38 2.27
C GLY A 116 4.38 14.75 1.92
N SER A 117 4.07 14.61 0.63
CA SER A 117 2.90 13.87 0.18
C SER A 117 3.18 12.36 0.16
N LEU A 118 2.12 11.58 0.38
CA LEU A 118 2.09 10.15 0.18
C LEU A 118 1.37 9.84 -1.14
N GLU A 119 2.04 9.14 -2.05
CA GLU A 119 1.47 8.69 -3.31
C GLU A 119 1.36 7.17 -3.35
N LEU A 120 0.12 6.67 -3.41
CA LEU A 120 -0.16 5.27 -3.62
C LEU A 120 -0.01 4.94 -5.09
N ILE A 121 0.89 4.01 -5.39
CA ILE A 121 1.15 3.52 -6.74
C ILE A 121 0.58 2.10 -6.85
N VAL A 122 -0.23 1.83 -7.87
CA VAL A 122 -0.79 0.50 -8.15
C VAL A 122 -0.35 0.08 -9.54
N ASN A 123 0.38 -1.03 -9.62
CA ASN A 123 0.94 -1.57 -10.87
C ASN A 123 1.71 -0.50 -11.68
N GLY A 124 2.49 0.34 -10.99
CA GLY A 124 3.31 1.39 -11.62
C GLY A 124 2.56 2.67 -11.99
N MET A 125 1.26 2.80 -11.66
CA MET A 125 0.49 4.03 -11.88
C MET A 125 0.09 4.68 -10.55
N VAL A 126 0.24 6.00 -10.45
CA VAL A 126 -0.27 6.76 -9.29
C VAL A 126 -1.79 6.60 -9.23
N ALA A 127 -2.27 5.97 -8.17
CA ALA A 127 -3.68 5.70 -7.92
C ALA A 127 -4.30 6.74 -6.97
N ALA A 128 -3.51 7.29 -6.04
CA ALA A 128 -3.93 8.34 -5.13
C ALA A 128 -2.74 9.16 -4.64
N THR A 129 -2.99 10.44 -4.34
CA THR A 129 -2.00 11.37 -3.77
C THR A 129 -2.63 12.07 -2.57
N SER A 130 -1.92 12.09 -1.44
CA SER A 130 -2.34 12.89 -0.28
C SER A 130 -2.02 14.37 -0.50
N PRO A 131 -2.62 15.28 0.28
CA PRO A 131 -2.12 16.64 0.41
C PRO A 131 -0.63 16.66 0.79
N PRO A 132 0.09 17.75 0.48
CA PRO A 132 1.45 17.97 0.98
C PRO A 132 1.46 18.09 2.50
N ASP A 133 2.66 17.99 3.09
CA ASP A 133 2.90 18.14 4.53
C ASP A 133 2.16 17.11 5.42
N VAL A 134 1.67 16.00 4.84
CA VAL A 134 1.18 14.86 5.62
C VAL A 134 2.33 14.22 6.39
N LEU A 135 3.45 13.97 5.71
CA LEU A 135 4.75 13.71 6.31
C LEU A 135 5.48 15.05 6.47
N PRO A 136 6.05 15.38 7.64
CA PRO A 136 6.88 16.57 7.79
C PRO A 136 8.02 16.60 6.76
N ARG A 137 8.19 17.71 6.03
CA ARG A 137 9.21 17.82 4.96
C ARG A 137 10.62 17.53 5.42
N ALA A 138 10.95 17.88 6.67
CA ALA A 138 12.25 17.57 7.26
C ALA A 138 12.55 16.06 7.25
N LEU A 139 11.52 15.21 7.42
CA LEU A 139 11.64 13.75 7.34
C LEU A 139 11.57 13.23 5.90
N ALA A 140 10.80 13.90 5.04
CA ALA A 140 10.77 13.59 3.61
C ALA A 140 12.16 13.76 2.97
N TRP A 141 12.83 14.87 3.28
CA TRP A 141 14.19 15.18 2.81
C TRP A 141 15.29 14.43 3.59
N GLY A 142 15.09 14.23 4.89
CA GLY A 142 16.04 13.56 5.78
C GLY A 142 16.07 12.05 5.52
N ALA A 143 16.92 11.64 4.58
CA ALA A 143 16.78 10.35 3.91
C ALA A 143 16.97 9.11 4.80
N ASP A 144 17.57 9.24 5.99
CA ASP A 144 18.20 8.08 6.64
C ASP A 144 17.33 7.32 7.64
N LEU A 145 16.10 7.78 7.93
CA LEU A 145 15.29 7.23 9.02
C LEU A 145 13.84 6.95 8.64
N LEU A 146 13.54 6.54 7.39
CA LEU A 146 12.18 6.07 7.06
C LEU A 146 12.19 4.59 6.71
N TYR A 147 11.47 3.81 7.50
CA TYR A 147 11.30 2.38 7.33
C TYR A 147 9.92 2.10 6.73
N PRO A 148 9.82 1.26 5.70
CA PRO A 148 8.56 0.90 5.07
C PRO A 148 7.71 0.05 6.01
N MET A 149 6.40 0.22 5.93
CA MET A 149 5.42 -0.50 6.74
C MET A 149 4.23 -0.92 5.92
N VAL A 150 3.65 -2.06 6.31
CA VAL A 150 2.39 -2.55 5.76
C VAL A 150 1.55 -3.14 6.89
N ALA A 151 0.33 -2.63 7.06
CA ALA A 151 -0.67 -3.23 7.94
C ALA A 151 -1.67 -4.03 7.11
N LEU A 152 -1.68 -5.35 7.29
CA LEU A 152 -2.45 -6.29 6.49
C LEU A 152 -3.92 -6.27 6.91
N GLY A 153 -4.83 -6.20 5.94
CA GLY A 153 -6.25 -6.43 6.17
C GLY A 153 -6.65 -7.88 5.92
N PRO A 154 -7.94 -8.19 6.07
CA PRO A 154 -8.44 -9.56 6.20
C PRO A 154 -8.41 -10.39 4.90
N ASN A 155 -8.22 -9.76 3.73
CA ASN A 155 -8.17 -10.44 2.44
C ASN A 155 -6.75 -10.61 1.89
N ILE A 156 -5.73 -10.33 2.69
CA ILE A 156 -4.33 -10.45 2.30
C ILE A 156 -3.77 -11.79 2.77
N LEU A 157 -3.26 -12.59 1.84
CA LEU A 157 -2.58 -13.86 2.13
C LEU A 157 -1.11 -13.63 2.45
N ARG A 158 -0.45 -12.80 1.64
CA ARG A 158 0.98 -12.57 1.72
C ARG A 158 1.32 -11.19 1.18
N VAL A 159 2.31 -10.56 1.80
CA VAL A 159 2.97 -9.37 1.27
C VAL A 159 4.46 -9.64 1.20
N THR A 160 5.05 -9.31 0.07
CA THR A 160 6.49 -9.44 -0.18
C THR A 160 7.06 -8.05 -0.44
N LEU A 161 7.95 -7.56 0.43
CA LEU A 161 8.68 -6.32 0.18
C LEU A 161 9.63 -6.53 -1.00
N CYS A 162 9.62 -5.59 -1.94
CA CYS A 162 10.40 -5.66 -3.17
C CYS A 162 11.40 -4.50 -3.21
N SER A 163 12.60 -4.78 -3.70
CA SER A 163 13.48 -3.70 -4.15
C SER A 163 12.83 -2.99 -5.35
N PRO A 164 12.85 -1.64 -5.40
CA PRO A 164 12.40 -0.90 -6.57
C PRO A 164 13.03 -1.46 -7.84
N SER A 165 12.21 -1.79 -8.84
CA SER A 165 12.74 -2.31 -10.10
C SER A 165 13.53 -1.20 -10.83
N PRO A 166 14.76 -1.47 -11.29
CA PRO A 166 15.56 -0.48 -12.04
C PRO A 166 14.81 -0.16 -13.34
N GLY A 167 14.17 1.01 -13.39
CA GLY A 167 13.19 1.37 -14.43
C GLY A 167 11.93 2.06 -13.88
N SER A 168 11.76 2.10 -12.56
CA SER A 168 10.76 2.96 -11.88
C SER A 168 11.29 4.36 -11.57
N GLU A 169 12.49 4.70 -12.03
CA GLU A 169 12.98 6.08 -12.07
C GLU A 169 12.25 6.79 -13.23
N ARG A 170 11.20 7.53 -12.90
CA ARG A 170 10.70 8.61 -13.75
C ARG A 170 11.04 9.93 -13.07
#